data_AF-A0A7K2L3U3-F1
#
_entry.id   AF-A0A7K2L3U3-F1
#
_cell.length_a   1.000
_cell.length_b   1.000
_cell.length_c   1.000
_cell.angle_alpha   90.00
_cell.angle_beta   90.00
_cell.angle_gamma   90.00
#
_symmetry.space_group_name_H-M   'P 1'
#
loop_
_entity.id
_entity.type
_entity.pdbx_description
1 polymer ?
#
loop_
_entity_poly.entity_id
_entity_poly.type
_entity_poly.pdbx_seq_one_letter_code
_entity_poly.pdbx_strand_id
1 'polypeptide(L)'
;DGRLEEYATDVTVVDCARPHIGEVTGGFKVTGFRTWPGEDAIDAIAQKRCETVNGGYALDTWAVPKDVWVYYYLPSAQSWRLGDRTVTCVFAGEKKPFSGSVRSDASTLDDHQVAFLKAVNPIETVSYREPDDDADEDFAANKAWASELLATIETARAGLELRAWPAGAVPSVVALRKELGAASKQWLKLATAADAEAYWEAYDPAWESLPEDLGADARTALDLTGTPPVDGAGEGSSV
;
A
#
# COMPACT_ATOMS: atom_id res chain seq x y z
N ASP A 1 -16.34 6.17 13.69
CA ASP A 1 -17.78 6.45 13.56
C ASP A 1 -18.12 7.06 12.21
N GLY A 2 -18.77 6.27 11.35
CA GLY A 2 -19.16 6.67 9.99
C GLY A 2 -18.55 5.84 8.86
N ARG A 3 -18.04 4.64 9.14
CA ARG A 3 -17.84 3.64 8.08
C ARG A 3 -19.18 3.49 7.37
N LEU A 4 -19.18 3.49 6.04
CA LEU A 4 -20.37 3.39 5.20
C LEU A 4 -21.10 2.06 5.49
N GLU A 5 -21.87 2.00 6.58
CA GLU A 5 -22.65 0.84 7.04
C GLU A 5 -23.95 0.66 6.24
N GLU A 6 -24.24 1.56 5.30
CA GLU A 6 -25.37 1.43 4.39
C GLU A 6 -24.89 0.85 3.05
N TYR A 7 -25.46 -0.31 2.70
CA TYR A 7 -25.27 -0.89 1.36
C TYR A 7 -25.62 0.16 0.30
N ALA A 8 -24.72 0.38 -0.65
CA ALA A 8 -25.03 1.25 -1.78
C ALA A 8 -26.24 0.69 -2.55
N THR A 9 -27.32 1.46 -2.57
CA THR A 9 -28.59 1.09 -3.24
C THR A 9 -28.66 1.61 -4.67
N ASP A 10 -27.92 2.67 -4.99
CA ASP A 10 -27.78 3.23 -6.34
C ASP A 10 -26.34 3.69 -6.56
N VAL A 11 -25.76 3.33 -7.71
CA VAL A 11 -24.44 3.78 -8.16
C VAL A 11 -24.57 4.25 -9.60
N THR A 12 -24.33 5.54 -9.83
CA THR A 12 -24.27 6.10 -11.18
C THR A 12 -22.86 5.95 -11.74
N VAL A 13 -22.71 5.17 -12.81
CA VAL A 13 -21.43 5.00 -13.51
C VAL A 13 -21.22 6.16 -14.49
N VAL A 14 -20.04 6.77 -14.42
CA VAL A 14 -19.59 7.82 -15.33
C VAL A 14 -18.21 7.49 -15.89
N ASP A 15 -17.84 8.12 -17.00
CA ASP A 15 -16.46 8.08 -17.51
C ASP A 15 -15.51 8.72 -16.50
N CYS A 16 -14.30 8.16 -16.30
CA CYS A 16 -13.32 8.68 -15.33
C CYS A 16 -12.93 10.14 -15.61
N ALA A 17 -13.02 10.63 -16.84
CA ALA A 17 -12.77 12.04 -17.16
C ALA A 17 -13.84 12.99 -16.56
N ARG A 18 -14.98 12.45 -16.14
CA ARG A 18 -16.03 13.21 -15.43
C ARG A 18 -15.82 13.15 -13.91
N PRO A 19 -16.29 14.15 -13.17
CA PRO A 19 -16.27 14.13 -11.71
C PRO A 19 -16.95 12.87 -11.15
N HIS A 20 -16.22 12.12 -10.31
CA HIS A 20 -16.71 10.93 -9.61
C HIS A 20 -16.08 10.82 -8.22
N ILE A 21 -16.74 10.08 -7.33
CA ILE A 21 -16.30 9.88 -5.94
C ILE A 21 -15.70 8.49 -5.71
N GLY A 22 -15.67 7.64 -6.73
CA GLY A 22 -15.02 6.35 -6.64
C GLY A 22 -14.76 5.72 -8.00
N GLU A 23 -13.66 4.99 -8.08
CA GLU A 23 -13.21 4.27 -9.27
C GLU A 23 -13.09 2.78 -8.94
N VAL A 24 -13.84 1.95 -9.67
CA VAL A 24 -13.76 0.50 -9.52
C VAL A 24 -12.44 0.01 -10.11
N THR A 25 -11.59 -0.55 -9.25
CA THR A 25 -10.26 -1.05 -9.64
C THR A 25 -10.27 -2.54 -9.99
N GLY A 26 -11.30 -3.26 -9.55
CA GLY A 26 -11.49 -4.66 -9.86
C GLY A 26 -12.46 -5.33 -8.90
N GLY A 27 -12.37 -6.65 -8.83
CA GLY A 27 -13.20 -7.44 -7.93
C GLY A 27 -12.86 -8.92 -8.00
N PHE A 28 -13.41 -9.67 -7.05
CA PHE A 28 -13.20 -11.11 -6.97
C PHE A 28 -14.41 -11.81 -6.38
N LYS A 29 -14.46 -13.14 -6.55
CA LYS A 29 -15.48 -13.98 -5.90
C LYS A 29 -14.96 -14.55 -4.59
N VAL A 30 -15.73 -14.40 -3.53
CA VAL A 30 -15.52 -15.11 -2.27
C VAL A 30 -15.80 -16.59 -2.51
N THR A 31 -14.83 -17.43 -2.17
CA THR A 31 -14.87 -18.89 -2.35
C THR A 31 -14.61 -19.59 -1.02
N GLY A 32 -14.89 -20.90 -0.95
CA GLY A 32 -14.68 -21.70 0.27
C GLY A 32 -15.88 -21.76 1.22
N PHE A 33 -16.96 -21.00 0.94
CA PHE A 33 -18.16 -20.97 1.78
C PHE A 33 -19.40 -21.46 1.03
N ARG A 34 -20.08 -22.46 1.61
CA ARG A 34 -21.36 -22.98 1.09
C ARG A 34 -22.55 -22.15 1.57
N THR A 35 -22.49 -21.67 2.81
CA THR A 35 -23.49 -20.80 3.45
C THR A 35 -22.91 -19.40 3.63
N TRP A 36 -23.75 -18.43 4.02
CA TRP A 36 -23.29 -17.08 4.37
C TRP A 36 -22.30 -17.17 5.55
N PRO A 37 -21.05 -16.68 5.40
CA PRO A 37 -20.04 -16.78 6.45
C PRO A 37 -20.14 -15.70 7.53
N GLY A 38 -21.00 -14.69 7.35
CA GLY A 38 -20.98 -13.47 8.14
C GLY A 38 -20.38 -12.31 7.36
N GLU A 39 -20.75 -11.08 7.73
CA GLU A 39 -20.20 -9.88 7.11
C GLU A 39 -18.74 -9.70 7.47
N ASP A 40 -18.39 -9.78 8.77
CA ASP A 40 -17.02 -9.66 9.28
C ASP A 40 -16.03 -10.61 8.59
N ALA A 41 -16.46 -11.85 8.33
CA ALA A 41 -15.64 -12.83 7.64
C ALA A 41 -15.36 -12.44 6.18
N ILE A 42 -16.29 -11.76 5.52
CA ILE A 42 -16.12 -11.26 4.15
C ILE A 42 -15.33 -9.96 4.16
N ASP A 43 -15.56 -9.08 5.14
CA ASP A 43 -14.83 -7.82 5.34
C ASP A 43 -13.33 -8.09 5.48
N ALA A 44 -12.93 -9.01 6.36
CA ALA A 44 -11.53 -9.41 6.53
C ALA A 44 -10.90 -9.97 5.24
N ILE A 45 -11.69 -10.70 4.42
CA ILE A 45 -11.23 -11.18 3.10
C ILE A 45 -11.10 -10.02 2.11
N ALA A 46 -12.06 -9.10 2.13
CA ALA A 46 -12.13 -7.94 1.24
C ALA A 46 -11.00 -6.97 1.51
N GLN A 47 -10.73 -6.60 2.77
CA GLN A 47 -9.63 -5.73 3.17
C GLN A 47 -8.31 -6.22 2.54
N LYS A 48 -7.89 -7.45 2.86
CA LYS A 48 -6.63 -8.02 2.37
C LYS A 48 -6.56 -8.14 0.85
N ARG A 49 -7.63 -8.60 0.20
CA ARG A 49 -7.61 -8.84 -1.25
C ARG A 49 -7.77 -7.56 -2.05
N CYS A 50 -8.57 -6.61 -1.58
CA CYS A 50 -8.75 -5.33 -2.25
C CYS A 50 -7.51 -4.45 -2.09
N GLU A 51 -6.75 -4.52 -1.01
CA GLU A 51 -5.41 -3.91 -0.96
C GLU A 51 -4.52 -4.42 -2.11
N THR A 52 -4.48 -5.74 -2.33
CA THR A 52 -3.70 -6.34 -3.43
C THR A 52 -4.20 -5.91 -4.80
N VAL A 53 -5.52 -5.89 -5.01
CA VAL A 53 -6.14 -5.47 -6.29
C VAL A 53 -5.86 -3.99 -6.57
N ASN A 54 -6.08 -3.11 -5.57
CA ASN A 54 -5.85 -1.68 -5.71
C ASN A 54 -4.37 -1.34 -5.92
N GLY A 55 -3.46 -1.96 -5.16
CA GLY A 55 -2.02 -1.77 -5.34
C GLY A 55 -1.50 -2.24 -6.70
N GLY A 56 -2.16 -3.21 -7.33
CA GLY A 56 -1.87 -3.61 -8.72
C GLY A 56 -2.45 -2.67 -9.78
N TYR A 57 -3.54 -1.97 -9.46
CA TYR A 57 -4.22 -1.01 -10.35
C TYR A 57 -3.57 0.37 -10.33
N ALA A 58 -3.14 0.83 -9.16
CA ALA A 58 -2.45 2.08 -8.94
C ALA A 58 -1.07 1.83 -8.33
N LEU A 59 -0.07 1.51 -9.17
CA LEU A 59 1.31 1.32 -8.69
C LEU A 59 1.93 2.65 -8.25
N ASP A 60 1.62 3.77 -8.90
CA ASP A 60 2.08 5.07 -8.41
C ASP A 60 1.15 5.56 -7.30
N THR A 61 1.40 5.09 -6.07
CA THR A 61 0.63 5.42 -4.87
C THR A 61 0.56 6.92 -4.62
N TRP A 62 1.58 7.67 -5.06
CA TRP A 62 1.65 9.12 -4.90
C TRP A 62 0.76 9.90 -5.88
N ALA A 63 0.33 9.25 -6.97
CA ALA A 63 -0.64 9.82 -7.91
C ALA A 63 -2.09 9.67 -7.42
N VAL A 64 -2.34 8.84 -6.40
CA VAL A 64 -3.66 8.69 -5.80
C VAL A 64 -3.98 9.96 -5.01
N PRO A 65 -5.14 10.62 -5.25
CA PRO A 65 -5.48 11.82 -4.50
C PRO A 65 -5.55 11.55 -2.99
N LYS A 66 -5.01 12.46 -2.18
CA LYS A 66 -4.93 12.30 -0.72
C LYS A 66 -6.26 12.06 0.02
N ASP A 67 -7.37 12.49 -0.56
CA ASP A 67 -8.72 12.32 0.02
C ASP A 67 -9.42 11.07 -0.57
N VAL A 68 -8.65 10.13 -1.16
CA VAL A 68 -9.11 8.89 -1.79
C VAL A 68 -8.40 7.70 -1.14
N TRP A 69 -9.16 6.68 -0.74
CA TRP A 69 -8.67 5.50 -0.04
C TRP A 69 -9.30 4.22 -0.59
N VAL A 70 -8.77 3.07 -0.16
CA VAL A 70 -9.33 1.76 -0.50
C VAL A 70 -10.68 1.59 0.18
N TYR A 71 -11.69 1.34 -0.65
CA TYR A 71 -13.03 0.95 -0.25
C TYR A 71 -13.43 -0.32 -0.98
N TYR A 72 -14.49 -0.97 -0.51
CA TYR A 72 -15.03 -2.15 -1.18
C TYR A 72 -16.53 -2.31 -0.93
N TYR A 73 -17.22 -2.82 -1.96
CA TYR A 73 -18.60 -3.26 -1.84
C TYR A 73 -18.63 -4.75 -1.57
N LEU A 74 -19.33 -5.14 -0.51
CA LEU A 74 -19.52 -6.53 -0.12
C LEU A 74 -20.85 -7.07 -0.66
N PRO A 75 -20.93 -8.37 -0.97
CA PRO A 75 -22.22 -9.00 -1.19
C PRO A 75 -23.02 -8.97 0.11
N SER A 76 -24.34 -8.83 0.06
CA SER A 76 -25.18 -8.90 1.25
C SER A 76 -25.62 -10.33 1.53
N ALA A 77 -26.07 -10.62 2.75
CA ALA A 77 -26.67 -11.93 3.06
C ALA A 77 -27.86 -12.27 2.13
N GLN A 78 -28.57 -11.26 1.64
CA GLN A 78 -29.66 -11.43 0.67
C GLN A 78 -29.15 -11.77 -0.72
N SER A 79 -28.20 -11.00 -1.27
CA SER A 79 -27.63 -11.28 -2.60
C SER A 79 -26.88 -12.62 -2.60
N TRP A 80 -26.28 -12.99 -1.47
CA TRP A 80 -25.63 -14.28 -1.28
C TRP A 80 -26.58 -15.47 -1.42
N ARG A 81 -27.81 -15.37 -0.90
CA ARG A 81 -28.83 -16.42 -1.11
C ARG A 81 -29.22 -16.56 -2.59
N LEU A 82 -29.05 -15.49 -3.37
CA LEU A 82 -29.28 -15.45 -4.82
C LEU A 82 -28.03 -15.82 -5.64
N GLY A 83 -26.93 -16.20 -4.99
CA GLY A 83 -25.71 -16.67 -5.65
C GLY A 83 -24.64 -15.61 -5.86
N ASP A 84 -24.86 -14.36 -5.43
CA ASP A 84 -23.83 -13.34 -5.47
C ASP A 84 -22.72 -13.63 -4.47
N ARG A 85 -21.47 -13.58 -4.93
CA ARG A 85 -20.26 -13.82 -4.14
C ARG A 85 -19.24 -12.71 -4.37
N THR A 86 -19.64 -11.63 -5.03
CA THR A 86 -18.73 -10.68 -5.64
C THR A 86 -18.37 -9.61 -4.63
N VAL A 87 -17.07 -9.43 -4.39
CA VAL A 87 -16.52 -8.23 -3.77
C VAL A 87 -16.01 -7.34 -4.88
N THR A 88 -16.40 -6.06 -4.84
CA THR A 88 -15.92 -5.03 -5.78
C THR A 88 -14.96 -4.12 -5.04
N CYS A 89 -13.72 -4.01 -5.52
CA CYS A 89 -12.69 -3.16 -4.95
C CYS A 89 -12.70 -1.79 -5.63
N VAL A 90 -12.53 -0.73 -4.83
CA VAL A 90 -12.73 0.65 -5.26
C VAL A 90 -11.68 1.54 -4.61
N PHE A 91 -11.20 2.54 -5.34
CA PHE A 91 -10.63 3.74 -4.73
C PHE A 91 -11.74 4.77 -4.60
N ALA A 92 -12.07 5.20 -3.39
CA ALA A 92 -13.19 6.10 -3.13
C ALA A 92 -12.79 7.29 -2.24
N GLY A 93 -13.45 8.42 -2.44
CA GLY A 93 -13.39 9.58 -1.55
C GLY A 93 -14.79 9.97 -1.07
N GLU A 94 -14.91 10.50 0.14
CA GLU A 94 -16.22 10.72 0.78
C GLU A 94 -17.06 11.85 0.17
N LYS A 95 -16.45 13.01 -0.12
CA LYS A 95 -17.20 14.26 -0.38
C LYS A 95 -16.72 15.07 -1.56
N LYS A 96 -15.47 14.91 -1.98
CA LYS A 96 -14.89 15.69 -3.07
C LYS A 96 -14.73 14.78 -4.29
N PRO A 97 -15.48 15.04 -5.37
CA PRO A 97 -15.25 14.35 -6.62
C PRO A 97 -13.84 14.62 -7.14
N PHE A 98 -13.23 13.60 -7.72
CA PHE A 98 -12.02 13.72 -8.53
C PHE A 98 -12.32 13.43 -9.99
N SER A 99 -11.39 13.75 -10.87
CA SER A 99 -11.51 13.52 -12.32
C SER A 99 -10.17 13.02 -12.86
N GLY A 100 -10.24 12.22 -13.91
CA GLY A 100 -9.13 11.37 -14.32
C GLY A 100 -9.17 10.03 -13.59
N SER A 101 -8.47 9.05 -14.15
CA SER A 101 -8.36 7.73 -13.54
C SER A 101 -7.15 7.69 -12.59
N VAL A 102 -7.28 6.98 -11.46
CA VAL A 102 -6.15 6.69 -10.55
C VAL A 102 -5.26 5.56 -11.07
N ARG A 103 -5.56 5.01 -12.25
CA ARG A 103 -4.83 3.88 -12.83
C ARG A 103 -3.39 4.23 -13.19
N SER A 104 -2.46 3.52 -12.56
CA SER A 104 -1.02 3.60 -12.81
C SER A 104 -0.44 2.18 -12.84
N ASP A 105 -0.95 1.34 -13.75
CA ASP A 105 -0.47 -0.02 -13.96
C ASP A 105 0.34 -0.14 -15.26
N ALA A 106 0.72 -1.36 -15.64
CA ALA A 106 1.50 -1.60 -16.86
C ALA A 106 0.76 -1.26 -18.18
N SER A 107 -0.50 -0.84 -18.13
CA SER A 107 -1.22 -0.32 -19.31
C SER A 107 -1.05 1.19 -19.50
N THR A 108 -0.63 1.92 -18.46
CA THR A 108 -0.42 3.37 -18.48
C THR A 108 1.03 3.77 -18.23
N LEU A 109 1.80 2.92 -17.56
CA LEU A 109 3.21 3.15 -17.22
C LEU A 109 4.16 2.38 -18.16
N ASP A 110 5.37 2.90 -18.32
CA ASP A 110 6.45 2.19 -18.99
C ASP A 110 7.13 1.12 -18.11
N ASP A 111 7.95 0.26 -18.71
CA ASP A 111 8.60 -0.85 -18.02
C ASP A 111 9.56 -0.40 -16.90
N HIS A 112 10.19 0.78 -17.02
CA HIS A 112 11.09 1.33 -16.01
C HIS A 112 10.29 1.84 -14.82
N GLN A 113 9.22 2.60 -15.08
CA GLN A 113 8.28 3.07 -14.07
C GLN A 113 7.68 1.91 -13.26
N VAL A 114 7.15 0.89 -13.95
CA VAL A 114 6.58 -0.31 -13.31
C VAL A 114 7.62 -1.02 -12.45
N ALA A 115 8.85 -1.16 -12.94
CA ALA A 115 9.89 -1.85 -12.19
C ALA A 115 10.40 -1.06 -10.99
N PHE A 116 10.49 0.26 -11.10
CA PHE A 116 10.83 1.11 -9.97
C PHE A 116 9.78 0.99 -8.88
N LEU A 117 8.50 1.22 -9.21
CA LEU A 117 7.39 1.16 -8.25
C LEU A 117 7.26 -0.23 -7.61
N LYS A 118 7.37 -1.32 -8.38
CA LYS A 118 7.36 -2.68 -7.82
C LYS A 118 8.54 -2.98 -6.91
N ALA A 119 9.68 -2.33 -7.11
CA ALA A 119 10.83 -2.49 -6.22
C ALA A 119 10.62 -1.76 -4.90
N VAL A 120 10.04 -0.55 -4.92
CA VAL A 120 9.99 0.34 -3.74
C VAL A 120 8.69 0.29 -2.96
N ASN A 121 7.52 0.13 -3.60
CA ASN A 121 6.21 0.10 -2.93
C ASN A 121 6.07 -0.98 -1.85
N PRO A 122 6.71 -2.18 -1.96
CA PRO A 122 6.67 -3.14 -0.87
C PRO A 122 7.20 -2.58 0.46
N ILE A 123 8.15 -1.63 0.45
CA ILE A 123 8.66 -0.99 1.66
C ILE A 123 7.53 -0.23 2.36
N GLU A 124 6.85 0.67 1.64
CA GLU A 124 5.67 1.41 2.11
C GLU A 124 4.59 0.44 2.65
N THR A 125 4.31 -0.61 1.88
CA THR A 125 3.29 -1.61 2.24
C THR A 125 3.60 -2.33 3.55
N VAL A 126 4.86 -2.74 3.78
CA VAL A 126 5.25 -3.44 5.01
C VAL A 126 5.37 -2.46 6.18
N SER A 127 5.84 -1.23 5.95
CA SER A 127 5.87 -0.17 6.97
C SER A 127 4.49 0.11 7.55
N TYR A 128 3.42 0.12 6.74
CA TYR A 128 2.05 0.32 7.24
C TYR A 128 1.48 -0.89 8.02
N ARG A 129 2.12 -2.06 7.97
CA ARG A 129 1.70 -3.26 8.71
C ARG A 129 2.50 -3.46 10.00
N GLU A 130 2.97 -2.37 10.58
CA GLU A 130 3.51 -2.39 11.92
C GLU A 130 2.49 -3.06 12.87
N PRO A 131 2.93 -3.96 13.77
CA PRO A 131 2.03 -4.56 14.75
C PRO A 131 1.36 -3.51 15.65
N ASP A 132 0.09 -3.74 15.99
CA ASP A 132 -0.63 -2.89 16.94
C ASP A 132 -0.08 -3.01 18.36
N ASP A 133 0.24 -4.25 18.79
CA ASP A 133 0.90 -4.52 20.07
C ASP A 133 2.38 -4.16 19.94
N ASP A 134 2.90 -3.41 20.91
CA ASP A 134 4.29 -2.96 20.89
C ASP A 134 5.29 -4.09 21.26
N ALA A 135 6.59 -3.78 21.23
CA ALA A 135 7.61 -4.78 21.48
C ALA A 135 7.66 -5.30 22.93
N ASP A 136 7.12 -4.55 23.91
CA ASP A 136 7.02 -5.00 25.29
C ASP A 136 5.86 -6.01 25.47
N GLU A 137 4.80 -5.85 24.68
CA GLU A 137 3.63 -6.74 24.67
C GLU A 137 3.83 -7.98 23.77
N ASP A 138 4.26 -7.80 22.52
CA ASP A 138 4.60 -8.87 21.58
C ASP A 138 5.92 -8.59 20.84
N PHE A 139 7.02 -8.84 21.54
CA PHE A 139 8.37 -8.80 20.97
C PHE A 139 8.54 -9.69 19.72
N ALA A 140 7.87 -10.85 19.68
CA ALA A 140 8.06 -11.82 18.60
C ALA A 140 7.43 -11.30 17.29
N ALA A 141 6.24 -10.72 17.35
CA ALA A 141 5.57 -10.08 16.21
C ALA A 141 6.36 -8.89 15.68
N ASN A 142 6.78 -7.98 16.57
CA ASN A 142 7.58 -6.81 16.23
C ASN A 142 8.90 -7.18 15.55
N LYS A 143 9.62 -8.16 16.10
CA LYS A 143 10.86 -8.66 15.50
C LYS A 143 10.64 -9.32 14.13
N ALA A 144 9.53 -10.03 13.96
CA ALA A 144 9.18 -10.65 12.68
C ALA A 144 8.86 -9.59 11.61
N TRP A 145 8.09 -8.57 11.97
CA TRP A 145 7.79 -7.42 11.11
C TRP A 145 9.06 -6.65 10.71
N ALA A 146 9.93 -6.31 11.67
CA ALA A 146 11.19 -5.63 11.39
C ALA A 146 12.09 -6.46 10.44
N SER A 147 12.06 -7.80 10.58
CA SER A 147 12.77 -8.71 9.67
C SER A 147 12.18 -8.72 8.25
N GLU A 148 10.86 -8.66 8.12
CA GLU A 148 10.16 -8.55 6.83
C GLU A 148 10.49 -7.22 6.12
N LEU A 149 10.48 -6.11 6.86
CA LEU A 149 10.80 -4.80 6.32
C LEU A 149 12.27 -4.71 5.89
N LEU A 150 13.20 -5.26 6.69
CA LEU A 150 14.61 -5.40 6.29
C LEU A 150 14.76 -6.20 4.98
N ALA A 151 14.10 -7.36 4.88
CA ALA A 151 14.16 -8.20 3.68
C ALA A 151 13.62 -7.46 2.45
N THR A 152 12.61 -6.62 2.65
CA THR A 152 11.99 -5.79 1.62
C THR A 152 12.93 -4.67 1.16
N ILE A 153 13.60 -3.99 2.09
CA ILE A 153 14.63 -2.97 1.79
C ILE A 153 15.78 -3.58 0.98
N GLU A 154 16.28 -4.76 1.38
CA GLU A 154 17.34 -5.47 0.64
C GLU A 154 16.89 -5.91 -0.76
N THR A 155 15.65 -6.40 -0.88
CA THR A 155 15.07 -6.77 -2.18
C THR A 155 14.93 -5.56 -3.10
N ALA A 156 14.46 -4.42 -2.59
CA ALA A 156 14.39 -3.16 -3.33
C ALA A 156 15.78 -2.74 -3.81
N ARG A 157 16.77 -2.75 -2.92
CA ARG A 157 18.17 -2.45 -3.24
C ARG A 157 18.71 -3.29 -4.39
N ALA A 158 18.52 -4.60 -4.31
CA ALA A 158 18.98 -5.55 -5.33
C ALA A 158 18.23 -5.33 -6.66
N GLY A 159 16.91 -5.11 -6.62
CA GLY A 159 16.10 -4.82 -7.79
C GLY A 159 16.54 -3.54 -8.52
N LEU A 160 16.87 -2.48 -7.77
CA LEU A 160 17.40 -1.23 -8.31
C LEU A 160 18.81 -1.37 -8.90
N GLU A 161 19.61 -2.34 -8.44
CA GLU A 161 20.96 -2.60 -8.96
C GLU A 161 20.97 -3.42 -10.25
N LEU A 162 20.12 -4.46 -10.34
CA LEU A 162 20.14 -5.42 -11.44
C LEU A 162 19.63 -4.86 -12.78
N ARG A 163 18.97 -3.70 -12.75
CA ARG A 163 18.31 -3.10 -13.91
C ARG A 163 19.13 -1.97 -14.53
N ALA A 164 19.12 -1.90 -15.86
CA ALA A 164 19.57 -0.71 -16.58
C ALA A 164 18.49 0.37 -16.54
N TRP A 165 18.85 1.57 -16.06
CA TRP A 165 17.94 2.71 -15.96
C TRP A 165 18.18 3.73 -17.07
N PRO A 166 17.16 4.53 -17.45
CA PRO A 166 17.36 5.67 -18.33
C PRO A 166 18.46 6.59 -17.79
N ALA A 167 19.32 7.12 -18.67
CA ALA A 167 20.52 7.87 -18.26
C ALA A 167 20.23 9.04 -17.30
N GLY A 168 19.08 9.72 -17.47
CA GLY A 168 18.63 10.80 -16.58
C GLY A 168 18.26 10.34 -15.17
N ALA A 169 17.79 9.11 -15.00
CA ALA A 169 17.38 8.55 -13.71
C ALA A 169 18.51 7.85 -12.95
N VAL A 170 19.59 7.46 -13.63
CA VAL A 170 20.72 6.73 -13.03
C VAL A 170 21.26 7.39 -11.75
N PRO A 171 21.54 8.72 -11.70
CA PRO A 171 22.07 9.35 -10.48
C PRO A 171 21.11 9.20 -9.29
N SER A 172 19.82 9.48 -9.49
CA SER A 172 18.81 9.42 -8.43
C SER A 172 18.54 7.99 -7.96
N VAL A 173 18.50 7.01 -8.88
CA VAL A 173 18.35 5.60 -8.50
C VAL A 173 19.57 5.08 -7.71
N VAL A 174 20.78 5.51 -8.09
CA VAL A 174 22.00 5.17 -7.33
C VAL A 174 21.99 5.82 -5.95
N ALA A 175 21.51 7.05 -5.82
CA ALA A 175 21.35 7.75 -4.54
C ALA A 175 20.37 7.00 -3.63
N LEU A 176 19.16 6.70 -4.12
CA LEU A 176 18.17 5.92 -3.37
C LEU A 176 18.71 4.57 -2.92
N ARG A 177 19.41 3.84 -3.81
CA ARG A 177 20.01 2.55 -3.46
C ARG A 177 21.03 2.68 -2.30
N LYS A 178 21.78 3.78 -2.26
CA LYS A 178 22.74 4.05 -1.19
C LYS A 178 22.03 4.35 0.12
N GLU A 179 20.95 5.11 0.10
CA GLU A 179 20.14 5.45 1.28
C GLU A 179 19.45 4.21 1.85
N LEU A 180 18.80 3.40 1.01
CA LEU A 180 18.28 2.09 1.39
C LEU A 180 19.37 1.18 1.96
N GLY A 181 20.62 1.36 1.53
CA GLY A 181 21.76 0.63 2.07
C GLY A 181 22.27 1.12 3.41
N ALA A 182 22.02 2.37 3.76
CA ALA A 182 22.16 2.87 5.13
C ALA A 182 21.00 2.36 5.99
N ALA A 183 19.77 2.43 5.47
CA ALA A 183 18.56 1.96 6.14
C ALA A 183 18.68 0.49 6.55
N SER A 184 19.01 -0.39 5.60
CA SER A 184 19.20 -1.82 5.86
C SER A 184 20.12 -2.11 7.06
N LYS A 185 21.19 -1.32 7.26
CA LYS A 185 22.10 -1.54 8.40
C LYS A 185 21.45 -1.25 9.75
N GLN A 186 20.57 -0.27 9.82
CA GLN A 186 19.85 0.04 11.05
C GLN A 186 18.70 -0.94 11.26
N TRP A 187 17.93 -1.22 10.20
CA TRP A 187 16.87 -2.23 10.21
C TRP A 187 17.39 -3.63 10.58
N LEU A 188 18.62 -3.97 10.19
CA LEU A 188 19.28 -5.20 10.64
C LEU A 188 19.50 -5.24 12.16
N LYS A 189 19.87 -4.12 12.79
CA LYS A 189 20.02 -4.07 14.25
C LYS A 189 18.67 -4.28 14.93
N LEU A 190 17.63 -3.59 14.46
CA LEU A 190 16.28 -3.74 14.98
C LEU A 190 15.77 -5.19 14.83
N ALA A 191 15.86 -5.76 13.62
CA ALA A 191 15.45 -7.13 13.32
C ALA A 191 16.25 -8.19 14.10
N THR A 192 17.44 -7.86 14.59
CA THR A 192 18.30 -8.77 15.37
C THR A 192 18.38 -8.45 16.86
N ALA A 193 17.58 -7.50 17.34
CA ALA A 193 17.47 -7.16 18.76
C ALA A 193 17.28 -8.43 19.62
N ALA A 194 17.91 -8.46 20.79
CA ALA A 194 17.89 -9.61 21.67
C ALA A 194 16.59 -9.73 22.46
N ASP A 195 16.00 -8.59 22.80
CA ASP A 195 14.81 -8.40 23.64
C ASP A 195 14.15 -7.05 23.29
N ALA A 196 13.04 -6.74 23.98
CA ALA A 196 12.26 -5.52 23.78
C ALA A 196 13.06 -4.24 24.09
N GLU A 197 13.91 -4.25 25.12
CA GLU A 197 14.76 -3.10 25.47
C GLU A 197 15.73 -2.77 24.33
N ALA A 198 16.46 -3.77 23.83
CA ALA A 198 17.36 -3.60 22.68
C ALA A 198 16.60 -3.25 21.39
N TYR A 199 15.35 -3.67 21.25
CA TYR A 199 14.49 -3.30 20.12
C TYR A 199 14.18 -1.81 20.14
N TRP A 200 13.72 -1.29 21.28
CA TRP A 200 13.42 0.13 21.44
C TRP A 200 14.66 1.02 21.25
N GLU A 201 15.84 0.59 21.73
CA GLU A 201 17.09 1.31 21.46
C GLU A 201 17.43 1.40 19.96
N ALA A 202 17.00 0.42 19.17
CA ALA A 202 17.26 0.34 17.73
C ALA A 202 16.12 0.90 16.86
N TYR A 203 14.95 1.19 17.45
CA TYR A 203 13.72 1.53 16.73
C TYR A 203 13.82 2.89 16.02
N ASP A 204 14.05 3.98 16.74
CA ASP A 204 14.17 5.32 16.15
C ASP A 204 15.31 5.38 15.11
N PRO A 205 16.53 4.86 15.37
CA PRO A 205 17.58 4.83 14.36
C PRO A 205 17.21 4.06 13.09
N ALA A 206 16.35 3.04 13.17
CA ALA A 206 15.87 2.31 12.00
C ALA A 206 14.89 3.17 11.19
N TRP A 207 13.90 3.77 11.85
CA TRP A 207 12.92 4.64 11.18
C TRP A 207 13.54 5.89 10.56
N GLU A 208 14.37 6.62 11.30
CA GLU A 208 15.06 7.82 10.80
C GLU A 208 15.99 7.53 9.61
N SER A 209 16.42 6.27 9.46
CA SER A 209 17.29 5.87 8.36
C SER A 209 16.54 5.49 7.08
N LEU A 210 15.23 5.24 7.17
CA LEU A 210 14.40 4.97 6.01
C LEU A 210 14.10 6.31 5.29
N PRO A 211 14.35 6.43 3.97
CA PRO A 211 14.09 7.69 3.27
C PRO A 211 12.61 8.06 3.31
N GLU A 212 12.26 9.17 3.96
CA GLU A 212 10.87 9.66 4.06
C GLU A 212 10.23 9.86 2.69
N ASP A 213 11.02 10.29 1.70
CA ASP A 213 10.57 10.53 0.34
C ASP A 213 10.68 9.29 -0.57
N LEU A 214 11.16 8.16 -0.04
CA LEU A 214 11.30 6.88 -0.72
C LEU A 214 11.80 6.98 -2.19
N GLY A 215 12.68 7.96 -2.47
CA GLY A 215 13.20 8.22 -3.82
C GLY A 215 12.39 9.18 -4.69
N ALA A 216 11.86 10.27 -4.14
CA ALA A 216 11.17 11.34 -4.88
C ALA A 216 11.95 11.83 -6.13
N ASP A 217 13.26 11.99 -6.02
CA ASP A 217 14.13 12.39 -7.14
C ASP A 217 14.18 11.30 -8.23
N ALA A 218 14.15 10.03 -7.85
CA ALA A 218 14.14 8.91 -8.79
C ALA A 218 12.77 8.79 -9.47
N ARG A 219 11.67 9.00 -8.73
CA ARG A 219 10.31 9.10 -9.28
C ARG A 219 10.23 10.20 -10.31
N THR A 220 10.67 11.42 -9.96
CA THR A 220 10.68 12.57 -10.87
C THR A 220 11.51 12.29 -12.13
N ALA A 221 12.68 11.68 -12.00
CA ALA A 221 13.54 11.36 -13.14
C ALA A 221 13.00 10.22 -14.03
N LEU A 222 12.00 9.48 -13.55
CA LEU A 222 11.26 8.45 -14.29
C LEU A 222 9.87 8.94 -14.74
N ASP A 223 9.61 10.24 -14.70
CA ASP A 223 8.32 10.85 -15.04
C ASP A 223 7.13 10.28 -14.21
N LEU A 224 7.40 9.86 -12.97
CA LEU A 224 6.41 9.48 -11.96
C LEU A 224 6.08 10.67 -11.05
N THR A 225 5.02 10.53 -10.25
CA THR A 225 4.72 11.53 -9.21
C THR A 225 5.87 11.59 -8.20
N GLY A 226 6.55 12.72 -8.15
CA GLY A 226 7.74 12.95 -7.32
C GLY A 226 7.49 13.68 -6.01
N THR A 227 6.24 13.95 -5.64
CA THR A 227 5.88 14.52 -4.34
C THR A 227 4.98 13.55 -3.61
N PRO A 228 5.32 13.13 -2.37
CA PRO A 228 4.45 12.26 -1.61
C PRO A 228 3.12 12.96 -1.33
N PRO A 229 2.01 12.22 -1.23
CA PRO A 229 0.80 12.76 -0.61
C PRO A 229 1.20 13.30 0.78
N VAL A 230 0.93 14.58 1.06
CA VAL A 230 1.22 15.13 2.39
C VAL A 230 0.25 14.54 3.40
N ASP A 231 0.74 13.67 4.26
CA ASP A 231 -0.01 13.24 5.43
C ASP A 231 -0.02 14.36 6.46
N GLY A 232 -1.21 14.68 6.97
CA GLY A 232 -1.28 15.27 8.30
C GLY A 232 -0.68 14.26 9.27
N ALA A 233 0.24 14.70 10.12
CA ALA A 233 0.89 13.92 11.17
C ALA A 233 0.03 12.77 11.74
N GLY A 234 0.68 11.62 11.93
CA GLY A 234 0.10 10.34 12.30
C GLY A 234 -1.04 10.36 13.30
N GLU A 235 -2.05 9.54 12.99
CA GLU A 235 -2.73 8.72 13.97
C GLU A 235 -2.78 7.32 13.37
N GLY A 236 -2.18 6.36 14.08
CA GLY A 236 -2.35 4.95 13.76
C GLY A 236 -3.85 4.65 13.67
N SER A 237 -4.29 4.20 12.51
CA SER A 237 -5.51 3.41 12.43
C SER A 237 -5.11 1.96 12.61
N SER A 238 -4.94 1.59 13.88
CA SER A 238 -5.38 0.28 14.32
C SER A 238 -6.79 0.05 13.79
N VAL A 239 -6.97 -1.03 13.03
CA VAL A 239 -8.30 -1.56 12.70
C VAL A 239 -8.69 -2.56 13.76
#